data_AF-A0AAW2NN92-F1
#
_entry.id   AF-A0AAW2NN92-F1
#
_cell.length_a   1.000
_cell.length_b   1.000
_cell.length_c   1.000
_cell.angle_alpha   90.00
_cell.angle_beta   90.00
_cell.angle_gamma   90.00
#
_symmetry.space_group_name_H-M   'P 1'
#
loop_
_entity.id
_entity.type
_entity.pdbx_description
1 polymer ?
#
loop_
_entity_poly.entity_id
_entity_poly.type
_entity_poly.pdbx_seq_one_letter_code
_entity_poly.pdbx_strand_id
1 'polypeptide(L)'
;MRQNKLHMKKRLIRFTYVPGATMNEHITSFNNLVMDLMSIDETFKDEDLALLLLGSLPEELKFLETSLLYGRDALSFSEVCAALYDYELRKKNKQRNSNGEVEAAVKGCSQSLSKGRKGRSNSKYKLAKNECAFCHEVGHWKKDCSKLK
;
A
#
# COMPACT_ATOMS: atom_id res chain seq x y z
N MET A 1 1.98 44.51 -8.30
CA MET A 1 1.87 43.71 -9.55
C MET A 1 0.73 42.72 -9.36
N ARG A 2 -0.42 42.88 -10.03
CA ARG A 2 -1.47 41.85 -9.99
C ARG A 2 -0.92 40.59 -10.67
N GLN A 3 -0.82 39.48 -9.96
CA GLN A 3 -0.57 38.19 -10.61
C GLN A 3 -1.68 37.96 -11.63
N ASN A 4 -1.30 37.65 -12.88
CA ASN A 4 -2.27 37.47 -13.94
C ASN A 4 -3.04 36.17 -13.66
N LYS A 5 -4.30 36.30 -13.22
CA LYS A 5 -5.21 35.21 -12.90
C LYS A 5 -5.25 34.13 -14.00
N LEU A 6 -5.30 34.54 -15.27
CA LEU A 6 -5.32 33.61 -16.41
C LEU A 6 -4.00 32.85 -16.54
N HIS A 7 -2.87 33.49 -16.26
CA HIS A 7 -1.57 32.83 -16.27
C HIS A 7 -1.49 31.75 -15.18
N MET A 8 -1.97 32.04 -13.98
CA MET A 8 -1.99 31.06 -12.87
C MET A 8 -2.91 29.87 -13.17
N LYS A 9 -4.11 30.12 -13.72
CA LYS A 9 -5.00 29.02 -14.18
C LYS A 9 -4.34 28.15 -15.24
N LYS A 10 -3.68 28.77 -16.23
CA LYS A 10 -2.93 28.04 -17.26
C LYS A 10 -1.81 27.18 -16.66
N ARG A 11 -1.15 27.65 -15.60
CA ARG A 11 -0.14 26.87 -14.87
C ARG A 11 -0.77 25.68 -14.14
N LEU A 12 -1.93 25.85 -13.50
CA LEU A 12 -2.64 24.77 -12.80
C LEU A 12 -3.09 23.66 -13.77
N ILE A 13 -3.69 24.03 -14.90
CA ILE A 13 -4.16 23.06 -15.90
C ILE A 13 -3.00 22.26 -16.52
N ARG A 14 -1.82 22.88 -16.64
CA ARG A 14 -0.60 22.25 -17.18
C ARG A 14 0.30 21.69 -16.09
N PHE A 15 -0.17 21.63 -14.85
CA PHE A 15 0.62 21.13 -13.74
C PHE A 15 0.86 19.63 -13.94
N THR A 16 2.12 19.23 -13.86
CA THR A 16 2.55 17.86 -14.11
C THR A 16 3.64 17.50 -13.12
N TYR A 17 3.72 16.22 -12.80
CA TYR A 17 4.77 15.68 -11.96
C TYR A 17 6.16 15.96 -12.55
N VAL A 18 7.08 16.40 -11.69
CA VAL A 18 8.46 16.70 -12.04
C VAL A 18 9.32 15.46 -11.73
N PRO A 19 10.00 14.87 -12.72
CA PRO A 19 10.89 13.74 -12.49
C PRO A 19 11.94 14.06 -11.42
N GLY A 20 12.09 13.16 -10.44
CA GLY A 20 13.03 13.32 -9.33
C GLY A 20 12.45 13.96 -8.07
N ALA A 21 11.26 14.58 -8.15
CA ALA A 21 10.55 15.07 -6.96
C ALA A 21 9.90 13.92 -6.17
N THR A 22 9.67 14.11 -4.88
CA THR A 22 8.84 13.16 -4.11
C THR A 22 7.35 13.38 -4.38
N MET A 23 6.50 12.38 -4.09
CA MET A 23 5.05 12.57 -4.27
C MET A 23 4.52 13.62 -3.30
N ASN A 24 5.06 13.69 -2.08
CA ASN A 24 4.74 14.76 -1.15
C ASN A 24 5.11 16.17 -1.66
N GLU A 25 6.27 16.35 -2.29
CA GLU A 25 6.66 17.62 -2.90
C GLU A 25 5.72 18.03 -4.05
N HIS A 26 5.29 17.06 -4.87
CA HIS A 26 4.31 17.27 -5.93
C HIS A 26 2.97 17.78 -5.38
N ILE A 27 2.41 17.06 -4.39
CA ILE A 27 1.15 17.44 -3.72
C ILE A 27 1.27 18.81 -3.05
N THR A 28 2.40 19.08 -2.37
CA THR A 28 2.64 20.36 -1.71
C THR A 28 2.70 21.51 -2.72
N SER A 29 3.37 21.30 -3.85
CA SER A 29 3.47 22.30 -4.93
C SER A 29 2.11 22.57 -5.59
N PHE A 30 1.29 21.53 -5.76
CA PHE A 30 -0.08 21.65 -6.24
C PHE A 30 -0.93 22.48 -5.25
N ASN A 31 -0.90 22.14 -3.97
CA ASN A 31 -1.64 22.84 -2.92
C ASN A 31 -1.27 24.33 -2.84
N ASN A 32 0.02 24.65 -2.92
CA ASN A 32 0.48 26.03 -2.92
C ASN A 32 -0.09 26.81 -4.12
N LEU A 33 -0.10 26.20 -5.32
CA LEU A 33 -0.66 26.84 -6.50
C LEU A 33 -2.17 27.05 -6.41
N VAL A 34 -2.90 26.10 -5.82
CA VAL A 34 -4.34 26.22 -5.54
C VAL A 34 -4.59 27.32 -4.52
N MET A 35 -3.83 27.37 -3.43
CA MET A 35 -3.94 28.43 -2.41
C MET A 35 -3.67 29.82 -2.99
N ASP A 36 -2.64 29.96 -3.83
CA ASP A 36 -2.36 31.21 -4.54
C ASP A 36 -3.54 31.64 -5.41
N LEU A 37 -4.18 30.71 -6.13
CA LEU A 37 -5.36 31.00 -6.94
C LEU A 37 -6.58 31.38 -6.08
N MET A 38 -6.81 30.68 -4.97
CA MET A 38 -7.89 30.98 -4.04
C MET A 38 -7.72 32.36 -3.39
N SER A 39 -6.48 32.81 -3.18
CA SER A 39 -6.20 34.16 -2.66
C SER A 39 -6.63 35.30 -3.60
N ILE A 40 -6.83 35.01 -4.90
CA ILE A 40 -7.25 35.97 -5.94
C ILE A 40 -8.73 35.72 -6.33
N ASP A 41 -9.54 35.28 -5.37
CA ASP A 41 -10.98 35.08 -5.52
C ASP A 41 -11.32 34.08 -6.65
N GLU A 42 -10.59 32.96 -6.68
CA GLU A 42 -10.93 31.80 -7.49
C GLU A 42 -11.43 30.67 -6.60
N THR A 43 -12.52 30.03 -7.02
CA THR A 43 -13.08 28.88 -6.33
C THR A 43 -12.95 27.65 -7.21
N PHE A 44 -12.60 26.52 -6.59
CA PHE A 44 -12.53 25.22 -7.25
C PHE A 44 -13.45 24.27 -6.52
N LYS A 45 -14.14 23.42 -7.28
CA LYS A 45 -14.84 22.29 -6.67
C LYS A 45 -13.79 21.28 -6.20
N ASP A 46 -14.09 20.61 -5.09
CA ASP A 46 -13.21 19.59 -4.54
C ASP A 46 -12.90 18.48 -5.56
N GLU A 47 -13.92 18.05 -6.29
CA GLU A 47 -13.81 17.06 -7.37
C GLU A 47 -12.91 17.55 -8.52
N ASP A 48 -13.02 18.83 -8.92
CA ASP A 48 -12.17 19.40 -9.97
C ASP A 48 -10.70 19.38 -9.54
N LEU A 49 -10.41 19.70 -8.26
CA LEU A 49 -9.06 19.61 -7.70
C LEU A 49 -8.55 18.17 -7.67
N ALA A 50 -9.41 17.22 -7.31
CA ALA A 50 -9.10 15.79 -7.30
C ALA A 50 -8.68 15.30 -8.70
N LEU A 51 -9.48 15.64 -9.71
CA LEU A 51 -9.22 15.28 -11.10
C LEU A 51 -7.98 15.98 -11.66
N LEU A 52 -7.77 17.26 -11.35
CA LEU A 52 -6.56 18.00 -11.74
C LEU A 52 -5.29 17.37 -11.14
N LEU A 53 -5.34 16.97 -9.86
CA LEU A 53 -4.21 16.30 -9.22
C LEU A 53 -3.96 14.92 -9.83
N LEU A 54 -5.00 14.12 -10.09
CA LEU A 54 -4.86 12.83 -10.78
C LEU A 54 -4.28 12.98 -12.18
N GLY A 55 -4.77 13.95 -12.96
CA GLY A 55 -4.28 14.21 -14.33
C GLY A 55 -2.85 14.74 -14.38
N SER A 56 -2.30 15.20 -13.25
CA SER A 56 -0.91 15.66 -13.14
C SER A 56 0.10 14.54 -12.88
N LEU A 57 -0.37 13.31 -12.63
CA LEU A 57 0.48 12.18 -12.30
C LEU A 57 1.31 11.70 -13.50
N PRO A 58 2.50 11.13 -13.27
CA PRO A 58 3.31 10.58 -14.33
C PRO A 58 2.71 9.26 -14.85
N GLU A 59 3.14 8.84 -16.05
CA GLU A 59 2.59 7.68 -16.77
C GLU A 59 2.56 6.41 -15.92
N GLU A 60 3.59 6.19 -15.10
CA GLU A 60 3.73 4.99 -14.26
C GLU A 60 2.66 4.88 -13.17
N LEU A 61 1.93 5.98 -12.91
CA LEU A 61 0.88 6.06 -11.89
C LEU A 61 -0.54 6.16 -12.46
N LYS A 62 -0.71 6.06 -13.78
CA LYS A 62 -2.05 6.04 -14.41
C LYS A 62 -2.96 4.91 -13.93
N PHE A 63 -2.38 3.82 -13.43
CA PHE A 63 -3.18 2.76 -12.82
C PHE A 63 -3.93 3.24 -11.56
N LEU A 64 -3.38 4.20 -10.81
CA LEU A 64 -4.04 4.79 -9.64
C LEU A 64 -5.24 5.62 -10.06
N GLU A 65 -5.09 6.43 -11.11
CA GLU A 65 -6.20 7.19 -11.70
C GLU A 65 -7.34 6.25 -12.09
N THR A 66 -7.04 5.20 -12.87
CA THR A 66 -8.04 4.22 -13.29
C THR A 66 -8.70 3.54 -12.09
N SER A 67 -7.92 3.14 -11.08
CA SER A 67 -8.43 2.46 -9.89
C SER A 67 -9.30 3.35 -9.00
N LEU A 68 -9.02 4.65 -8.92
CA LEU A 68 -9.77 5.58 -8.09
C LEU A 68 -11.07 6.01 -8.77
N LEU A 69 -11.09 6.10 -10.10
CA LEU A 69 -12.26 6.50 -10.88
C LEU A 69 -13.22 5.33 -11.17
N TYR A 70 -12.71 4.09 -11.18
CA TYR A 70 -13.52 2.94 -11.61
C TYR A 70 -14.80 2.75 -10.77
N GLY A 71 -15.95 2.87 -11.43
CA GLY A 71 -17.27 2.64 -10.83
C GLY A 71 -17.69 3.67 -9.79
N ARG A 72 -17.05 4.86 -9.77
CA ARG A 72 -17.39 5.96 -8.85
C ARG A 72 -17.93 7.16 -9.62
N ASP A 73 -18.95 7.79 -9.06
CA ASP A 73 -19.55 9.03 -9.58
C ASP A 73 -19.03 10.29 -8.86
N ALA A 74 -18.29 10.13 -7.77
CA ALA A 74 -17.72 11.22 -6.99
C ALA A 74 -16.36 10.81 -6.42
N LEU A 75 -15.44 11.78 -6.34
CA LEU A 75 -14.11 11.60 -5.78
C LEU A 75 -13.67 12.89 -5.08
N SER A 76 -13.22 12.77 -3.83
CA SER A 76 -12.74 13.92 -3.07
C SER A 76 -11.23 14.14 -3.22
N PHE A 77 -10.79 15.39 -3.09
CA PHE A 77 -9.38 15.75 -3.14
C PHE A 77 -8.57 15.06 -2.03
N SER A 78 -9.17 14.93 -0.84
CA SER A 78 -8.57 14.26 0.31
C SER A 78 -8.30 12.77 0.05
N GLU A 79 -9.25 12.06 -0.58
CA GLU A 79 -9.07 10.66 -0.95
C GLU A 79 -7.92 10.46 -1.93
N VAL A 80 -7.79 11.34 -2.93
CA VAL A 80 -6.65 11.30 -3.88
C VAL A 80 -5.34 11.51 -3.15
N CYS A 81 -5.24 12.53 -2.29
CA CYS A 81 -4.04 12.78 -1.50
C CYS A 81 -3.67 11.55 -0.65
N ALA A 82 -4.63 10.96 0.06
CA ALA A 82 -4.42 9.78 0.90
C ALA A 82 -3.92 8.58 0.07
N ALA A 83 -4.54 8.31 -1.08
CA ALA A 83 -4.14 7.22 -1.97
C ALA A 83 -2.69 7.39 -2.49
N LEU A 84 -2.30 8.64 -2.81
CA LEU A 84 -0.94 8.96 -3.23
C LEU A 84 0.08 8.77 -2.11
N TYR A 85 -0.24 9.18 -0.88
CA TYR A 85 0.60 8.93 0.29
C TYR A 85 0.77 7.45 0.58
N ASP A 86 -0.32 6.68 0.55
CA ASP A 86 -0.30 5.24 0.77
C ASP A 86 0.52 4.52 -0.32
N TYR A 87 0.45 4.99 -1.56
CA TYR A 87 1.29 4.47 -2.63
C TYR A 87 2.78 4.73 -2.38
N GLU A 88 3.14 5.96 -2.02
CA GLU A 88 4.54 6.32 -1.75
C GLU A 88 5.10 5.53 -0.56
N LEU A 89 4.32 5.36 0.51
CA LEU A 89 4.70 4.56 1.67
C LEU A 89 4.92 3.09 1.31
N ARG A 90 4.01 2.48 0.54
CA ARG A 90 4.14 1.09 0.07
C ARG A 90 5.36 0.90 -0.83
N LYS A 91 5.65 1.86 -1.71
CA LYS A 91 6.84 1.85 -2.57
C LYS A 91 8.14 1.87 -1.75
N LYS A 92 8.23 2.75 -0.75
CA LYS A 92 9.40 2.84 0.17
C LYS A 92 9.60 1.55 0.97
N ASN A 93 8.53 0.96 1.49
CA ASN A 93 8.60 -0.31 2.22
C ASN A 93 9.07 -1.48 1.34
N LYS A 94 8.58 -1.57 0.09
CA LYS A 94 9.04 -2.60 -0.85
C LYS A 94 10.53 -2.48 -1.15
N GLN A 95 11.03 -1.24 -1.33
CA GLN A 95 12.46 -0.97 -1.56
C GLN A 95 13.32 -1.33 -0.34
N ARG A 96 12.84 -1.04 0.88
CA ARG A 96 13.54 -1.43 2.11
C ARG A 96 13.63 -2.96 2.26
N ASN A 97 12.55 -3.66 1.91
CA ASN A 97 12.50 -5.12 2.00
C ASN A 97 13.31 -5.81 0.90
N SER A 98 13.46 -5.21 -0.29
CA SER A 98 14.33 -5.73 -1.35
C SER A 98 15.82 -5.48 -1.09
N ASN A 99 16.16 -4.44 -0.32
CA ASN A 99 17.55 -4.12 0.04
C ASN A 99 17.97 -4.75 1.38
N GLY A 100 17.05 -5.49 2.02
CA GLY A 100 17.24 -6.15 3.32
C GLY A 100 17.17 -7.67 3.21
N GLU A 101 17.75 -8.27 2.16
CA GLU A 101 18.03 -9.71 2.15
C GLU A 101 19.29 -10.01 2.96
N VAL A 102 19.15 -9.91 4.28
CA VAL A 102 19.65 -10.92 5.22
C VAL A 102 18.73 -10.86 6.44
N GLU A 103 18.16 -12.02 6.76
CA GLU A 103 17.41 -12.35 7.98
C GLU A 103 15.90 -11.98 8.01
N ALA A 104 15.12 -13.02 7.67
CA ALA A 104 13.85 -13.41 8.28
C ALA A 104 12.62 -12.52 8.10
N ALA A 105 11.71 -12.95 7.21
CA ALA A 105 10.31 -13.17 7.58
C ALA A 105 9.57 -13.97 6.51
N VAL A 106 9.42 -15.26 6.79
CA VAL A 106 8.36 -16.09 6.23
C VAL A 106 7.01 -15.43 6.53
N LYS A 107 6.33 -15.00 5.47
CA LYS A 107 4.88 -15.20 5.23
C LYS A 107 3.91 -14.36 6.08
N GLY A 108 3.13 -13.52 5.41
CA GLY A 108 2.01 -12.82 6.04
C GLY A 108 1.12 -12.01 5.09
N CYS A 109 0.78 -12.53 3.90
CA CYS A 109 -0.38 -12.02 3.16
C CYS A 109 -1.60 -12.82 3.59
N SER A 110 -2.52 -12.17 4.30
CA SER A 110 -3.78 -12.71 4.77
C SER A 110 -4.92 -12.12 3.96
N GLN A 111 -5.76 -12.98 3.39
CA GLN A 111 -7.22 -12.92 3.26
C GLN A 111 -7.63 -13.76 2.04
N SER A 112 -8.66 -14.58 2.04
CA SER A 112 -9.47 -15.30 3.02
C SER A 112 -10.30 -16.26 2.16
N LEU A 113 -10.68 -17.45 2.67
CA LEU A 113 -12.01 -18.05 2.48
C LEU A 113 -12.08 -19.45 3.09
N SER A 114 -12.74 -19.47 4.25
CA SER A 114 -13.71 -20.47 4.69
C SER A 114 -13.25 -21.72 5.47
N LYS A 115 -13.90 -21.81 6.63
CA LYS A 115 -14.30 -23.00 7.40
C LYS A 115 -13.25 -23.69 8.28
N GLY A 116 -13.47 -23.54 9.59
CA GLY A 116 -13.44 -24.71 10.48
C GLY A 116 -12.77 -24.51 11.83
N ARG A 117 -13.56 -24.04 12.80
CA ARG A 117 -13.60 -24.50 14.21
C ARG A 117 -12.26 -24.73 14.95
N LYS A 118 -12.04 -23.85 15.94
CA LYS A 118 -11.80 -24.20 17.34
C LYS A 118 -10.55 -25.04 17.66
N GLY A 119 -9.56 -24.37 18.26
CA GLY A 119 -9.00 -24.86 19.52
C GLY A 119 -7.47 -25.01 19.63
N ARG A 120 -6.98 -24.38 20.70
CA ARG A 120 -6.08 -24.96 21.71
C ARG A 120 -4.59 -25.02 21.35
N SER A 121 -3.86 -24.06 21.93
CA SER A 121 -2.41 -24.10 22.16
C SER A 121 -1.95 -25.47 22.63
N ASN A 122 -0.91 -26.02 22.00
CA ASN A 122 -0.12 -27.10 22.58
C ASN A 122 1.34 -26.99 22.08
N SER A 123 2.24 -26.77 23.02
CA SER A 123 3.68 -26.94 22.86
C SER A 123 3.97 -28.37 22.40
N LYS A 124 4.56 -28.54 21.22
CA LYS A 124 5.05 -29.85 20.78
C LYS A 124 6.56 -29.93 20.96
N TYR A 125 6.92 -30.62 22.02
CA TYR A 125 8.23 -31.20 22.30
C TYR A 125 8.72 -31.95 21.05
N LYS A 126 9.97 -31.67 20.64
CA LYS A 126 10.62 -32.29 19.47
C LYS A 126 11.02 -33.73 19.83
N LEU A 127 10.30 -34.74 19.34
CA LEU A 127 10.79 -36.13 19.38
C LEU A 127 11.99 -36.24 18.42
N ALA A 128 13.11 -36.79 18.90
CA ALA A 128 14.28 -37.05 18.06
C ALA A 128 13.93 -38.10 16.98
N LYS A 129 14.56 -38.00 15.81
CA LYS A 129 14.16 -38.63 14.52
C LYS A 129 14.03 -40.17 14.47
N ASN A 130 14.17 -40.91 15.57
CA ASN A 130 14.05 -42.38 15.60
C ASN A 130 13.47 -42.92 16.93
N GLU A 131 12.63 -42.14 17.62
CA GLU A 131 11.99 -42.54 18.88
C GLU A 131 10.53 -42.93 18.68
N CYS A 132 10.11 -44.06 19.27
CA CYS A 132 8.74 -44.53 19.20
C CYS A 132 7.79 -43.64 20.01
N ALA A 133 6.82 -43.01 19.36
CA ALA A 133 5.84 -42.13 20.04
C ALA A 133 4.83 -42.85 20.97
N PHE A 134 5.01 -44.13 21.28
CA PHE A 134 4.19 -44.88 22.24
C PHE A 134 5.01 -45.36 23.45
N CYS A 135 6.12 -46.07 23.22
CA CYS A 135 6.97 -46.56 24.31
C CYS A 135 8.21 -45.69 24.58
N HIS A 136 8.46 -44.68 23.73
CA HIS A 136 9.59 -43.75 23.83
C HIS A 136 10.97 -44.44 23.74
N GLU A 137 11.01 -45.67 23.21
CA GLU A 137 12.25 -46.37 22.90
C GLU A 137 12.75 -45.96 21.51
N VAL A 138 14.07 -45.80 21.38
CA VAL A 138 14.72 -45.48 20.12
C VAL A 138 14.95 -46.74 19.27
N GLY A 139 14.81 -46.62 17.95
CA GLY A 139 15.09 -47.70 17.00
C GLY A 139 13.86 -48.23 16.25
N HIS A 140 12.63 -47.80 16.59
CA HIS A 140 11.43 -48.11 15.84
C HIS A 140 10.40 -46.98 15.92
N TRP A 141 9.47 -46.94 14.96
CA TRP A 141 8.39 -45.95 14.94
C TRP A 141 7.14 -46.53 15.61
N LYS A 142 6.19 -45.67 16.04
CA LYS A 142 4.97 -46.12 16.74
C LYS A 142 4.19 -47.23 16.00
N LYS A 143 4.24 -47.23 14.66
CA LYS A 143 3.58 -48.24 13.82
C LYS A 143 4.18 -49.64 13.96
N ASP A 144 5.45 -49.70 14.33
CA ASP A 144 6.25 -50.92 14.41
C ASP A 144 6.52 -51.31 15.88
N CYS A 145 5.77 -50.72 16.82
CA CYS A 145 5.95 -50.96 18.25
C CYS A 145 5.37 -52.32 18.63
N SER A 146 6.25 -53.24 19.04
CA SER A 146 5.90 -54.59 19.50
C SER A 146 5.08 -54.60 20.80
N LYS A 147 5.04 -53.49 21.55
CA LYS A 147 4.17 -53.31 22.74
C LYS A 147 2.75 -52.85 22.38
N LEU A 148 2.46 -52.60 21.10
CA LEU A 148 1.14 -52.18 20.62
C LEU A 148 0.29 -53.34 20.07
N LYS A 149 0.76 -54.58 20.24
CA LYS A 149 0.07 -55.81 19.85
C LYS A 149 -0.75 -56.38 21.00
#